data_AF-C9Z953-F1
#
_entry.id   AF-C9Z953-F1
#
_cell.length_a   1.000
_cell.length_b   1.000
_cell.length_c   1.000
_cell.angle_alpha   90.00
_cell.angle_beta   90.00
_cell.angle_gamma   90.00
#
_symmetry.space_group_name_H-M   'P 1'
#
loop_
_entity.id
_entity.type
_entity.pdbx_description
1 polymer ?
#
loop_
_entity_poly.entity_id
_entity_poly.type
_entity_poly.pdbx_seq_one_letter_code
_entity_poly.pdbx_strand_id
1 'polypeptide(L)'
;MPRSIFLGRPWPQPGEPLWTDEDREWALALHHIEQDVCPDCRQPWGDATEKKNEGTWKAQLVRCHACHTAARTVGQFESSGGDMRGLHVNLTRG
;
A
#
# COMPACT_ATOMS: atom_id res chain seq x y z
N MET A 1 -12.05 2.69 11.05
CA MET A 1 -13.39 3.22 11.39
C MET A 1 -14.39 2.08 11.25
N PRO A 2 -15.28 1.81 12.23
CA PRO A 2 -16.29 0.76 12.13
C PRO A 2 -17.25 1.00 10.96
N ARG A 3 -17.70 -0.07 10.29
CA ARG A 3 -18.58 0.02 9.12
C ARG A 3 -19.91 0.70 9.46
N SER A 4 -20.49 0.37 10.60
CA SER A 4 -21.76 0.91 11.10
C SER A 4 -21.70 2.44 11.22
N ILE A 5 -20.62 2.97 11.80
CA ILE A 5 -20.38 4.42 11.93
C ILE A 5 -20.22 5.07 10.54
N PHE A 6 -19.46 4.43 9.64
CA PHE A 6 -19.34 4.90 8.25
C PHE A 6 -20.69 4.97 7.53
N LEU A 7 -21.58 4.02 7.82
CA LEU A 7 -22.94 3.96 7.26
C LEU A 7 -23.96 4.82 8.02
N GLY A 8 -23.52 5.64 8.98
CA GLY A 8 -24.37 6.63 9.65
C GLY A 8 -24.89 6.22 11.03
N ARG A 9 -24.40 5.13 11.63
CA ARG A 9 -24.60 4.91 13.08
C ARG A 9 -23.99 6.10 13.84
N PRO A 10 -24.72 6.72 14.78
CA PRO A 10 -24.17 7.78 15.62
C PRO A 10 -22.96 7.29 16.42
N TRP A 11 -22.09 8.22 16.81
CA TRP A 11 -20.97 7.91 17.70
C TRP A 11 -21.49 7.35 19.04
N PRO A 12 -20.90 6.26 19.57
CA PRO A 12 -21.36 5.65 20.82
C PRO A 12 -21.26 6.62 22.00
N GLN A 13 -22.19 6.50 22.94
CA GLN A 13 -22.13 7.20 24.22
C GLN A 13 -21.08 6.58 25.15
N PRO A 14 -20.63 7.29 26.21
CA PRO A 14 -19.73 6.72 27.19
C PRO A 14 -20.28 5.40 27.78
N GLY A 15 -19.50 4.31 27.65
CA GLY A 15 -19.89 2.97 28.10
C GLY A 15 -20.47 2.06 27.02
N GLU A 16 -20.81 2.60 25.85
CA GLU A 16 -21.23 1.80 24.69
C GLU A 16 -20.02 1.35 23.85
N PRO A 17 -20.07 0.15 23.24
CA PRO A 17 -18.98 -0.33 22.42
C PRO A 17 -18.87 0.44 21.09
N LEU A 18 -17.64 0.78 20.74
CA LEU A 18 -17.31 1.42 19.46
C LEU A 18 -17.58 0.49 18.27
N TRP A 19 -17.17 -0.77 18.39
CA TRP A 19 -17.37 -1.81 17.38
C TRP A 19 -18.53 -2.71 17.78
N THR A 20 -19.47 -2.92 16.87
CA THR A 20 -20.47 -3.98 17.02
C THR A 20 -19.88 -5.33 16.58
N ASP A 21 -20.56 -6.43 16.90
CA ASP A 21 -20.18 -7.76 16.40
C ASP A 21 -20.25 -7.80 14.87
N GLU A 22 -21.28 -7.19 14.26
CA GLU A 22 -21.38 -7.05 12.81
C GLU A 22 -20.20 -6.26 12.23
N ASP A 23 -19.77 -5.16 12.87
CA ASP A 23 -18.59 -4.41 12.40
C ASP A 23 -17.33 -5.27 12.38
N ARG A 24 -17.18 -6.14 13.38
CA ARG A 24 -16.07 -7.09 13.45
C ARG A 24 -16.16 -8.14 12.34
N GLU A 25 -17.33 -8.70 12.08
CA GLU A 25 -17.52 -9.68 10.99
C GLU A 25 -17.19 -9.07 9.63
N TRP A 26 -17.63 -7.85 9.36
CA TRP A 26 -17.27 -7.13 8.13
C TRP A 26 -15.78 -6.82 8.03
N ALA A 27 -15.13 -6.47 9.14
CA ALA A 27 -13.68 -6.26 9.15
C ALA A 27 -12.91 -7.55 8.85
N LEU A 28 -13.35 -8.69 9.38
CA LEU A 28 -12.77 -10.00 9.07
C LEU A 28 -13.00 -10.40 7.61
N ALA A 29 -14.21 -10.18 7.09
CA ALA A 29 -14.52 -10.44 5.68
C ALA A 29 -13.66 -9.59 4.73
N LEU A 30 -13.51 -8.29 5.04
CA LEU A 30 -12.62 -7.40 4.29
C LEU A 30 -11.17 -7.91 4.35
N HIS A 31 -10.68 -8.29 5.52
CA HIS A 31 -9.33 -8.83 5.67
C HIS A 31 -9.11 -10.05 4.78
N HIS A 32 -10.07 -10.99 4.72
CA HIS A 32 -9.97 -12.14 3.82
C HIS A 32 -9.85 -11.75 2.34
N ILE A 33 -10.60 -10.75 1.89
CA ILE A 33 -10.52 -10.25 0.51
C ILE A 33 -9.17 -9.56 0.26
N GLU A 34 -8.69 -8.74 1.20
CA GLU A 34 -7.42 -8.03 1.08
C GLU A 34 -6.19 -8.95 1.06
N GLN A 35 -6.34 -10.15 1.64
CA GLN A 35 -5.36 -11.23 1.58
C GLN A 35 -5.47 -12.08 0.30
N ASP A 36 -6.59 -12.05 -0.42
CA ASP A 36 -6.81 -12.81 -1.65
C ASP A 36 -6.25 -12.11 -2.91
N VAL A 37 -5.02 -11.62 -2.79
CA VAL A 37 -4.30 -10.96 -3.88
C VAL A 37 -2.86 -11.43 -3.91
N CYS A 38 -2.24 -11.34 -5.09
CA CYS A 38 -0.81 -11.63 -5.25
C CYS A 38 0.04 -10.72 -4.35
N PRO A 39 0.99 -11.26 -3.57
CA PRO A 39 1.83 -10.47 -2.66
C PRO A 39 2.74 -9.47 -3.40
N ASP A 40 3.07 -9.75 -4.66
CA ASP A 40 3.98 -8.92 -5.46
C ASP A 40 3.21 -7.83 -6.23
N CYS A 41 2.24 -8.22 -7.05
CA CYS A 41 1.54 -7.30 -7.96
C CYS A 41 0.19 -6.80 -7.44
N ARG A 42 -0.28 -7.31 -6.29
CA ARG A 42 -1.54 -6.94 -5.62
C ARG A 42 -2.82 -7.15 -6.44
N GLN A 43 -2.76 -7.89 -7.55
CA GLN A 43 -3.95 -8.28 -8.33
C GLN A 43 -4.66 -9.47 -7.67
N PRO A 44 -6.00 -9.57 -7.79
CA PRO A 44 -6.78 -10.70 -7.26
C PRO A 44 -6.28 -12.04 -7.81
N TRP A 45 -6.17 -13.06 -6.95
CA TRP A 45 -5.70 -14.38 -7.39
C TRP A 45 -6.60 -15.01 -8.45
N GLY A 46 -7.92 -14.88 -8.29
CA GLY A 46 -8.89 -15.39 -9.25
C GLY A 46 -8.66 -14.86 -10.66
N ASP A 47 -8.41 -13.56 -10.81
CA ASP A 47 -8.17 -12.95 -12.11
C ASP A 47 -6.74 -13.19 -12.62
N ALA A 48 -5.74 -13.03 -11.76
CA ALA A 48 -4.32 -13.14 -12.15
C ALA A 48 -3.89 -14.57 -12.55
N THR A 49 -4.57 -15.61 -12.06
CA THR A 49 -4.25 -17.03 -12.35
C THR A 49 -5.22 -17.71 -13.29
N GLU A 50 -6.26 -17.02 -13.73
CA GLU A 50 -7.20 -17.52 -14.71
C GLU A 50 -6.50 -17.75 -16.06
N LYS A 51 -6.58 -18.98 -16.59
CA LYS A 51 -5.91 -19.37 -17.85
C LYS A 51 -6.27 -18.45 -19.03
N LYS A 52 -7.50 -17.92 -19.06
CA LYS A 52 -7.96 -17.04 -20.14
C LYS A 52 -7.25 -15.67 -20.13
N ASN A 53 -6.64 -15.30 -19.01
CA ASN A 53 -5.92 -14.04 -18.81
C ASN A 53 -4.40 -14.18 -19.05
N GLU A 54 -3.93 -15.37 -19.43
CA GLU A 54 -2.53 -15.55 -19.79
C GLU A 54 -2.18 -14.66 -21.00
N GLY A 55 -1.13 -13.84 -20.85
CA GLY A 55 -0.67 -12.91 -21.90
C GLY A 55 -1.49 -11.63 -22.08
N THR A 56 -2.54 -11.39 -21.29
CA THR A 56 -3.36 -10.18 -21.40
C THR A 56 -2.81 -8.97 -20.63
N TRP A 57 -2.03 -9.25 -19.58
CA TRP A 57 -1.43 -8.24 -18.70
C TRP A 57 -0.31 -7.47 -19.40
N LYS A 58 -0.27 -6.15 -19.20
CA LYS A 58 0.79 -5.27 -19.71
C LYS A 58 1.51 -4.58 -18.57
N ALA A 59 2.83 -4.75 -18.50
CA ALA A 59 3.67 -4.01 -17.58
C ALA A 59 4.08 -2.66 -18.19
N GLN A 60 4.12 -1.62 -17.35
CA GLN A 60 4.65 -0.31 -17.69
C GLN A 60 5.77 0.06 -16.73
N LEU A 61 6.88 0.58 -17.27
CA LEU A 61 7.97 1.11 -16.46
C LEU A 61 7.64 2.56 -16.05
N VAL A 62 7.57 2.81 -14.75
CA VAL A 62 7.36 4.15 -14.19
C VAL A 62 8.61 4.58 -13.45
N ARG A 63 9.08 5.81 -13.72
CA ARG A 63 10.19 6.43 -12.98
C ARG A 63 9.62 7.35 -11.89
N CYS A 64 9.85 7.03 -10.63
CA CYS A 64 9.58 7.96 -9.55
C CYS A 64 10.60 9.09 -9.57
N HIS A 65 10.16 10.34 -9.81
CA HIS A 65 11.06 11.49 -9.88
C HIS A 65 11.75 11.79 -8.53
N ALA A 66 11.10 11.52 -7.40
CA ALA A 66 11.68 11.68 -6.08
C ALA A 66 12.81 10.66 -5.84
N CYS A 67 12.55 9.37 -6.07
CA CYS A 67 13.57 8.33 -5.95
C CYS A 67 14.69 8.50 -6.98
N HIS A 68 14.36 8.92 -8.20
CA HIS A 68 15.37 9.23 -9.22
C HIS A 68 16.29 10.36 -8.78
N THR A 69 15.74 11.41 -8.15
CA THR A 69 16.53 12.51 -7.60
C THR A 69 17.42 12.03 -6.46
N ALA A 70 16.89 11.25 -5.51
CA ALA A 70 17.69 10.64 -4.44
C ALA A 70 18.85 9.80 -4.98
N ALA A 71 18.56 8.87 -5.89
CA ALA A 71 19.56 8.01 -6.50
C ALA A 71 20.64 8.83 -7.23
N ARG A 72 20.24 9.89 -7.96
CA ARG A 72 21.18 10.78 -8.63
C ARG A 72 22.07 11.53 -7.65
N THR A 73 21.52 12.08 -6.56
CA THR A 73 22.29 12.79 -5.53
C THR A 73 23.28 11.87 -4.84
N VAL A 74 22.85 10.66 -4.49
CA VAL A 74 23.72 9.63 -3.90
C VAL A 74 24.86 9.26 -4.84
N GLY A 75 24.56 8.98 -6.11
CA GLY A 75 25.58 8.64 -7.10
C GLY A 75 26.58 9.78 -7.34
N GLN A 76 26.12 11.04 -7.27
CA GLN A 76 27.01 12.21 -7.34
C GLN A 76 27.93 12.31 -6.12
N PHE A 77 27.41 12.06 -4.91
CA PHE A 77 28.21 12.06 -3.68
C PHE A 77 29.26 10.95 -3.68
N GLU A 78 28.87 9.72 -4.05
CA GLU A 78 29.79 8.60 -4.21
C GLU A 78 30.89 8.91 -5.24
N SER A 79 30.50 9.43 -6.41
CA SER A 79 31.44 9.80 -7.48
C SER A 79 32.40 10.92 -7.07
N SER A 80 32.02 11.74 -6.09
CA SER A 80 32.88 12.77 -5.50
C SER A 80 33.84 12.23 -4.43
N GLY A 81 33.84 10.91 -4.18
CA GLY A 81 34.66 10.24 -3.17
C GLY A 81 34.04 10.22 -1.77
N GLY A 82 32.72 10.46 -1.67
CA GLY A 82 31.99 10.44 -0.40
C GLY A 82 31.87 9.03 0.20
N ASP A 83 31.93 8.94 1.52
CA ASP A 83 31.71 7.68 2.25
C ASP A 83 30.21 7.38 2.38
N MET A 84 29.81 6.22 1.86
CA MET A 84 28.40 5.80 1.77
C MET A 84 27.86 5.22 3.08
N ARG A 85 28.73 4.93 4.06
CA ARG A 85 28.34 4.28 5.32
C ARG A 85 27.51 5.23 6.19
N GLY A 86 26.30 4.81 6.55
CA GLY A 86 25.39 5.62 7.38
C GLY A 86 24.75 6.80 6.65
N LEU A 87 24.78 6.82 5.32
CA LEU A 87 24.19 7.90 4.53
C LEU A 87 22.65 7.81 4.51
N HIS A 88 21.99 8.89 4.90
CA HIS A 88 20.54 9.04 4.83
C HIS A 88 20.19 10.18 3.86
N VAL A 89 19.22 9.94 2.98
CA VAL A 89 18.76 10.94 2.00
C VAL A 89 17.38 11.44 2.39
N ASN A 90 17.29 12.73 2.72
CA ASN A 90 16.01 13.39 2.94
C ASN A 90 15.53 14.05 1.65
N LEU A 91 14.26 13.85 1.31
CA LEU A 91 13.61 14.45 0.14
C LEU A 91 12.53 15.42 0.60
N THR A 92 12.53 16.63 0.06
CA THR A 92 11.46 17.61 0.26
C THR A 92 10.91 18.04 -1.09
N ARG A 93 9.65 18.49 -1.10
CA ARG A 93 9.00 19.07 -2.27
C ARG A 93 9.14 20.59 -2.15
N GLY A 94 9.70 21.22 -3.19
CA GLY A 94 9.77 22.67 -3.33
C GLY A 94 8.51 23.26 -3.96
#